data_AF-A0A7J7TK52-F1
#
_entry.id   AF-A0A7J7TK52-F1
#
_cell.length_a   1.000
_cell.length_b   1.000
_cell.length_c   1.000
_cell.angle_alpha   90.00
_cell.angle_beta   90.00
_cell.angle_gamma   90.00
#
_symmetry.space_group_name_H-M   'P 1'
#
loop_
_entity.id
_entity.type
_entity.pdbx_description
1 polymer ?
#
loop_
_entity_poly.entity_id
_entity_poly.type
_entity_poly.pdbx_seq_one_letter_code
_entity_poly.pdbx_strand_id
1 'polypeptide(L)'
;MFRFKSLTNNSPESQVLCSLPTLRTDWTHRHCSSQAPLSDSLLDTVESQGAATWSGVGVPVVVQRVYFLPCRCQQGGGSASLPSSDAPSFPSFRVCLLVQDAYGMFGEVHSEGTIFKDRRLEGQSCRLAGMKVLQKAIRGRTAGLFSLIDTLWPPVVPLKAPGHGQACEEANTPLPPRFCYVLTAHPTLGQIDIIEDPVSKLYQPPAPCSLREILQTGDLGTRCSFYARVIYQRPLLSSMLLEQREIWLTVTDVTLQAQDESPSGFPRTLPVCVTSSCVLGQEVLEELAKAAPHSFFFRDALRDQGRLVCGERTVLSLPEPVLDVALGTRSCELPGPVRLDGLDSVTQVNCICSVQGTVVAVDESTAFSWPVCDRCGSQRLEQSPEDSDRGAFSCADCSRVVTSPGLRRHLQVFLACPARPQCTVRVKLMQSSIASILRFAAGEDGGYEVNSVIGKEVGWLNCFVQSITTHPTSCLGLEEIELLGERASSGTTGSPGRL
;
A
#
# COMPACT_ATOMS: atom_id res chain seq x y z
N MET A 1 29.86 -23.40 -48.14
CA MET A 1 29.86 -24.62 -48.96
C MET A 1 31.03 -25.47 -48.50
N PHE A 2 30.81 -26.62 -47.85
CA PHE A 2 31.58 -27.87 -47.95
C PHE A 2 30.92 -28.93 -47.04
N ARG A 3 30.67 -30.10 -47.64
CA ARG A 3 29.99 -31.30 -47.12
C ARG A 3 30.89 -32.09 -46.17
N PHE A 4 30.29 -32.87 -45.25
CA PHE A 4 30.88 -34.12 -44.80
C PHE A 4 29.98 -35.33 -45.16
N LYS A 5 30.68 -36.40 -45.55
CA LYS A 5 30.24 -37.58 -46.31
C LYS A 5 29.53 -38.62 -45.46
N SER A 6 28.56 -39.30 -46.09
CA SER A 6 28.05 -40.61 -45.70
C SER A 6 29.10 -41.71 -45.92
N LEU A 7 29.10 -42.69 -45.04
CA LEU A 7 29.68 -44.02 -45.27
C LEU A 7 28.61 -45.06 -44.93
N THR A 8 28.06 -45.65 -45.98
CA THR A 8 27.33 -46.93 -45.97
C THR A 8 28.32 -48.07 -46.12
N ASN A 9 28.14 -49.17 -45.38
CA ASN A 9 28.54 -50.50 -45.83
C ASN A 9 27.68 -51.59 -45.17
N ASN A 10 26.85 -52.21 -46.03
CA ASN A 10 26.50 -53.63 -46.18
C ASN A 10 25.94 -54.48 -45.02
N SER A 11 24.86 -55.19 -45.37
CA SER A 11 24.05 -56.19 -44.68
C SER A 11 24.76 -57.58 -44.61
N PRO A 12 24.18 -58.71 -44.08
CA PRO A 12 22.84 -59.25 -44.38
C PRO A 12 21.99 -59.81 -43.21
N GLU A 13 20.68 -59.81 -43.47
CA GLU A 13 19.65 -60.82 -43.17
C GLU A 13 19.72 -61.66 -41.87
N SER A 14 18.70 -61.49 -41.03
CA SER A 14 18.06 -62.64 -40.36
C SER A 14 16.55 -62.40 -40.28
N GLN A 15 15.82 -63.17 -41.08
CA GLN A 15 14.37 -63.32 -41.03
C GLN A 15 14.01 -64.14 -39.80
N VAL A 16 13.10 -63.65 -38.94
CA VAL A 16 12.23 -64.53 -38.14
C VAL A 16 10.84 -63.93 -38.11
N LEU A 17 9.92 -64.67 -38.72
CA LEU A 17 8.49 -64.46 -38.79
C LEU A 17 7.86 -65.40 -37.75
N CYS A 18 7.15 -64.89 -36.74
CA CYS A 18 6.28 -65.72 -35.89
C CYS A 18 5.05 -64.93 -35.40
N SER A 19 3.96 -65.07 -36.17
CA SER A 19 2.58 -65.39 -35.76
C SER A 19 1.95 -64.67 -34.54
N LEU A 20 0.91 -63.88 -34.85
CA LEU A 20 -0.25 -63.63 -33.97
C LEU A 20 -1.04 -64.92 -33.68
N PRO A 21 -1.71 -64.99 -32.52
CA PRO A 21 -3.06 -65.51 -32.46
C PRO A 21 -4.03 -64.44 -31.96
N THR A 22 -5.08 -64.24 -32.75
CA THR A 22 -6.29 -63.48 -32.40
C THR A 22 -7.09 -64.28 -31.37
N LEU A 23 -7.30 -63.72 -30.18
CA LEU A 23 -8.46 -64.07 -29.35
C LEU A 23 -9.13 -62.79 -28.87
N ARG A 24 -10.41 -62.70 -29.17
CA ARG A 24 -11.32 -61.56 -28.98
C ARG A 24 -12.20 -61.84 -27.78
N THR A 25 -12.11 -60.99 -26.75
CA THR A 25 -13.10 -60.61 -25.70
C THR A 25 -12.28 -59.92 -24.59
N ASP A 26 -12.64 -58.83 -23.94
CA ASP A 26 -13.84 -57.99 -23.87
C ASP A 26 -13.39 -56.57 -23.52
N TRP A 27 -14.08 -55.59 -24.07
CA TRP A 27 -13.88 -54.18 -23.74
C TRP A 27 -14.47 -53.88 -22.37
N THR A 28 -13.64 -53.51 -21.40
CA THR A 28 -14.06 -52.63 -20.32
C THR A 28 -13.26 -51.33 -20.41
N HIS A 29 -13.96 -50.27 -20.84
CA HIS A 29 -13.49 -48.90 -20.86
C HIS A 29 -12.99 -48.50 -19.46
N ARG A 30 -11.67 -48.53 -19.25
CA ARG A 30 -11.03 -47.60 -18.31
C ARG A 30 -10.63 -46.38 -19.12
N HIS A 31 -11.38 -45.30 -18.96
CA HIS A 31 -10.92 -43.97 -19.36
C HIS A 31 -9.63 -43.66 -18.59
N CYS A 32 -8.49 -43.93 -19.23
CA CYS A 32 -7.22 -43.38 -18.82
C CYS A 32 -7.23 -41.91 -19.27
N SER A 33 -7.51 -41.00 -18.33
CA SER A 33 -7.28 -39.58 -18.55
C SER A 33 -5.80 -39.40 -18.87
N SER A 34 -5.50 -38.97 -20.10
CA SER A 34 -4.13 -38.63 -20.51
C SER A 34 -3.69 -37.38 -19.75
N GLN A 35 -3.16 -37.56 -18.54
CA GLN A 35 -2.47 -36.49 -17.83
C GLN A 35 -1.25 -36.09 -18.67
N ALA A 36 -1.21 -34.83 -19.10
CA ALA A 36 -0.02 -34.28 -19.76
C ALA A 36 1.23 -34.55 -18.88
N PRO A 37 2.42 -34.78 -19.47
CA PRO A 37 3.63 -35.00 -18.69
C PRO A 37 3.82 -33.85 -17.70
N LEU A 38 4.04 -34.19 -16.42
CA LEU A 38 4.29 -33.24 -15.34
C LEU A 38 5.78 -33.19 -15.09
N SER A 39 6.34 -31.98 -15.06
CA SER A 39 7.70 -31.74 -14.57
C SER A 39 7.60 -31.11 -13.19
N ASP A 40 8.34 -31.63 -12.22
CA ASP A 40 8.37 -31.07 -10.85
C ASP A 40 9.23 -29.81 -10.73
N SER A 41 10.03 -29.49 -11.76
CA SER A 41 11.00 -28.40 -11.78
C SER A 41 10.57 -27.28 -12.74
N LEU A 42 10.45 -26.07 -12.20
CA LEU A 42 10.19 -24.86 -12.97
C LEU A 42 11.39 -24.54 -13.87
N LEU A 43 12.61 -24.75 -13.36
CA LEU A 43 13.85 -24.51 -14.08
C LEU A 43 13.94 -25.40 -15.33
N ASP A 44 13.74 -26.70 -15.18
CA ASP A 44 13.85 -27.66 -16.27
C ASP A 44 12.80 -27.40 -17.35
N THR A 45 11.59 -27.03 -16.93
CA THR A 45 10.49 -26.71 -17.86
C THR A 45 10.79 -25.44 -18.67
N VAL A 46 11.35 -24.43 -18.03
CA VAL A 46 11.73 -23.17 -18.67
C VAL A 46 12.92 -23.36 -19.62
N GLU A 47 13.95 -24.08 -19.19
CA GLU A 47 15.20 -24.22 -19.96
C GLU A 47 15.08 -25.21 -21.13
N SER A 48 14.24 -26.25 -21.01
CA SER A 48 14.01 -27.23 -22.09
C SER A 48 13.26 -26.67 -23.30
N GLN A 49 12.64 -25.49 -23.19
CA GLN A 49 11.75 -24.95 -24.22
C GLN A 49 12.35 -23.80 -25.04
N GLY A 50 13.49 -23.24 -24.63
CA GLY A 50 14.05 -22.06 -25.29
C GLY A 50 13.11 -20.83 -25.21
N ALA A 51 13.54 -19.69 -25.74
CA ALA A 51 12.89 -18.40 -25.50
C ALA A 51 11.55 -18.15 -26.25
N ALA A 52 11.11 -19.06 -27.12
CA ALA A 52 10.08 -18.76 -28.13
C ALA A 52 8.84 -19.66 -28.14
N THR A 53 8.82 -20.79 -27.44
CA THR A 53 7.68 -21.73 -27.46
C THR A 53 6.93 -21.77 -26.14
N TRP A 54 5.59 -21.84 -26.22
CA TRP A 54 4.70 -21.94 -25.07
C TRP A 54 4.65 -23.38 -24.54
N SER A 55 4.82 -23.56 -23.23
CA SER A 55 4.77 -24.89 -22.59
C SER A 55 3.36 -25.48 -22.58
N GLY A 56 3.16 -26.69 -23.13
CA GLY A 56 2.00 -27.53 -22.80
C GLY A 56 2.20 -28.38 -21.53
N VAL A 57 3.43 -28.46 -21.02
CA VAL A 57 3.84 -29.21 -19.81
C VAL A 57 3.43 -28.41 -18.58
N GLY A 58 2.73 -29.07 -17.65
CA GLY A 58 2.32 -28.49 -16.39
C GLY A 58 3.40 -28.63 -15.32
N VAL A 59 3.64 -27.56 -14.57
CA VAL A 59 4.55 -27.57 -13.40
C VAL A 59 3.74 -27.31 -12.12
N PRO A 60 3.84 -28.18 -11.11
CA PRO A 60 3.26 -27.91 -9.80
C PRO A 60 4.10 -26.86 -9.08
N VAL A 61 3.44 -25.80 -8.63
CA VAL A 61 4.04 -24.71 -7.84
C VAL A 61 3.13 -24.33 -6.70
N VAL A 62 3.67 -23.61 -5.73
CA VAL A 62 2.91 -23.01 -4.64
C VAL A 62 2.92 -21.50 -4.81
N VAL A 63 1.76 -20.87 -4.73
CA VAL A 63 1.66 -19.41 -4.78
C VAL A 63 2.02 -18.84 -3.42
N GLN A 64 3.19 -18.23 -3.32
CA GLN A 64 3.69 -17.62 -2.09
C GLN A 64 3.09 -16.24 -1.83
N ARG A 65 2.89 -15.42 -2.88
CA ARG A 65 2.32 -14.07 -2.73
C ARG A 65 1.46 -13.70 -3.94
N VAL A 66 0.38 -12.97 -3.67
CA VAL A 66 -0.45 -12.34 -4.70
C VAL A 66 -0.41 -10.82 -4.50
N TYR A 67 0.02 -10.08 -5.52
CA TYR A 67 0.07 -8.62 -5.46
C TYR A 67 -0.18 -8.00 -6.83
N PHE A 68 -0.28 -6.68 -6.86
CA PHE A 68 -0.57 -5.91 -8.06
C PHE A 68 0.60 -4.98 -8.37
N LEU A 69 0.94 -4.85 -9.66
CA LEU A 69 1.93 -3.90 -10.14
C LEU A 69 1.27 -2.94 -11.15
N PRO A 70 1.66 -1.65 -11.19
CA PRO A 70 1.14 -0.73 -12.19
C PRO A 70 1.57 -1.16 -13.59
N CYS A 71 0.66 -1.08 -14.56
CA CYS A 71 1.01 -1.24 -15.97
C CYS A 71 1.77 0.00 -16.42
N ARG A 72 2.97 -0.18 -16.97
CA ARG A 72 3.66 0.92 -17.64
C ARG A 72 3.03 1.05 -19.02
N CYS A 73 2.25 2.10 -19.25
CA CYS A 73 1.87 2.48 -20.62
C CYS A 73 3.18 2.70 -21.39
N GLN A 74 3.48 1.83 -22.34
CA GLN A 74 4.62 2.03 -23.22
C GLN A 74 4.34 3.27 -24.07
N GLN A 75 4.95 4.40 -23.74
CA GLN A 75 5.15 5.49 -24.69
C GLN A 75 6.19 5.01 -25.71
N GLY A 76 5.73 4.24 -26.69
CA GLY A 76 6.51 3.76 -27.83
C GLY A 76 5.65 3.92 -29.09
N GLY A 77 6.08 4.81 -29.98
CA GLY A 77 5.31 5.28 -31.12
C GLY A 77 4.92 4.19 -32.13
N GLY A 78 3.72 4.36 -32.71
CA GLY A 78 3.22 3.54 -33.81
C GLY A 78 1.70 3.59 -33.95
N SER A 79 1.20 4.62 -34.63
CA SER A 79 -0.03 4.61 -35.46
C SER A 79 -1.32 3.90 -34.96
N ALA A 80 -2.27 4.75 -34.55
CA ALA A 80 -3.72 4.70 -34.84
C ALA A 80 -4.59 3.54 -34.30
N SER A 81 -5.21 3.78 -33.15
CA SER A 81 -6.66 3.66 -32.97
C SER A 81 -7.08 4.49 -31.74
N LEU A 82 -7.95 5.49 -31.93
CA LEU A 82 -8.58 6.23 -30.84
C LEU A 82 -9.43 5.26 -29.99
N PRO A 83 -9.29 5.19 -28.65
CA PRO A 83 -10.29 4.57 -27.83
C PRO A 83 -11.49 5.52 -27.70
N SER A 84 -12.67 4.97 -27.98
CA SER A 84 -13.97 5.57 -27.79
C SER A 84 -14.16 6.06 -26.34
N SER A 85 -14.81 7.22 -26.22
CA SER A 85 -15.31 7.79 -24.97
C SER A 85 -16.19 6.81 -24.20
N ASP A 86 -16.18 6.95 -22.87
CA ASP A 86 -17.10 6.38 -21.88
C ASP A 86 -16.62 5.14 -21.11
N ALA A 87 -15.47 5.28 -20.42
CA ALA A 87 -15.23 4.62 -19.13
C ALA A 87 -14.22 5.45 -18.32
N PRO A 88 -14.38 5.65 -17.00
CA PRO A 88 -13.36 6.28 -16.18
C PRO A 88 -12.08 5.45 -16.27
N SER A 89 -10.99 6.06 -16.75
CA SER A 89 -9.69 5.42 -16.95
C SER A 89 -9.06 5.06 -15.60
N PHE A 90 -9.48 3.94 -15.02
CA PHE A 90 -8.76 3.34 -13.91
C PHE A 90 -7.31 3.03 -14.34
N PRO A 91 -6.32 3.25 -13.46
CA PRO A 91 -4.95 2.85 -13.77
C PRO A 91 -4.95 1.35 -14.06
N SER A 92 -4.51 0.96 -15.26
CA SER A 92 -4.35 -0.45 -15.57
C SER A 92 -3.26 -1.01 -14.66
N PHE A 93 -3.58 -2.08 -13.95
CA PHE A 93 -2.64 -2.83 -13.11
C PHE A 93 -2.61 -4.27 -13.61
N ARG A 94 -1.50 -4.95 -13.37
CA ARG A 94 -1.34 -6.38 -13.64
C ARG A 94 -1.33 -7.17 -12.34
N VAL A 95 -1.96 -8.34 -12.34
CA VAL A 95 -1.89 -9.27 -11.22
C VAL A 95 -0.59 -10.06 -11.33
N CYS A 96 0.11 -10.18 -10.21
CA CYS A 96 1.39 -10.87 -10.13
C CYS A 96 1.33 -11.95 -9.05
N LEU A 97 1.70 -13.17 -9.44
CA LEU A 97 1.81 -14.31 -8.55
C LEU A 97 3.30 -14.63 -8.35
N LEU A 98 3.79 -14.52 -7.13
CA LEU A 98 5.10 -15.07 -6.79
C LEU A 98 4.90 -16.54 -6.45
N VAL A 99 5.44 -17.42 -7.28
CA VAL A 99 5.32 -18.87 -7.14
C VAL A 99 6.65 -19.49 -6.78
N GLN A 100 6.60 -20.66 -6.14
CA GLN A 100 7.77 -21.46 -5.80
C GLN A 100 7.53 -22.93 -6.15
N ASP A 101 8.51 -23.58 -6.78
CA ASP A 101 8.46 -25.03 -7.05
C ASP A 101 8.99 -25.86 -5.87
N ALA A 102 8.90 -27.19 -6.00
CA ALA A 102 9.34 -28.12 -4.95
C ALA A 102 10.86 -28.15 -4.72
N TYR A 103 11.66 -27.58 -5.62
CA TYR A 103 13.11 -27.47 -5.53
C TYR A 103 13.58 -26.10 -5.01
N GLY A 104 12.63 -25.20 -4.72
CA GLY A 104 12.90 -23.87 -4.16
C GLY A 104 13.13 -22.78 -5.20
N MET A 105 12.88 -23.04 -6.48
CA MET A 105 12.97 -22.03 -7.54
C MET A 105 11.74 -21.12 -7.53
N PHE A 106 11.98 -19.81 -7.63
CA PHE A 106 10.92 -18.82 -7.71
C PHE A 106 10.63 -18.37 -9.13
N GLY A 107 9.34 -18.06 -9.38
CA GLY A 107 8.87 -17.39 -10.58
C GLY A 107 7.88 -16.27 -10.26
N GLU A 108 7.92 -15.16 -10.99
CA GLU A 108 6.91 -14.10 -10.93
C GLU A 108 6.01 -14.21 -12.17
N VAL A 109 4.79 -14.69 -12.01
CA VAL A 109 3.84 -14.86 -13.12
C VAL A 109 2.98 -13.61 -13.25
N HIS A 110 3.03 -12.97 -14.42
CA HIS A 110 2.18 -11.84 -14.79
C HIS A 110 0.92 -12.36 -15.48
N SER A 111 -0.23 -11.98 -14.94
CA SER A 111 -1.54 -12.31 -15.48
C SER A 111 -2.36 -11.05 -15.74
N GLU A 112 -3.03 -11.01 -16.89
CA GLU A 112 -4.09 -10.05 -17.20
C GLU A 112 -5.40 -10.64 -16.69
N GLY A 113 -5.78 -10.30 -15.45
CA GLY A 113 -6.94 -10.89 -14.77
C GLY A 113 -7.70 -9.87 -13.91
N THR A 114 -8.94 -10.20 -13.56
CA THR A 114 -9.78 -9.42 -12.65
C THR A 114 -9.43 -9.72 -11.19
N ILE A 115 -9.34 -8.68 -10.37
CA ILE A 115 -8.81 -8.58 -8.98
C ILE A 115 -9.15 -9.74 -8.01
N PHE A 116 -10.26 -10.46 -8.23
CA PHE A 116 -10.94 -11.21 -7.16
C PHE A 116 -10.76 -12.74 -7.16
N LYS A 117 -10.36 -13.38 -8.26
CA LYS A 117 -10.13 -14.85 -8.24
C LYS A 117 -8.75 -15.22 -7.71
N ASP A 118 -7.77 -14.35 -7.90
CA ASP A 118 -6.36 -14.71 -7.72
C ASP A 118 -5.88 -14.61 -6.27
N ARG A 119 -6.48 -13.76 -5.42
CA ARG A 119 -6.14 -13.72 -3.98
C ARG A 119 -6.40 -15.05 -3.28
N ARG A 120 -7.39 -15.82 -3.74
CA ARG A 120 -7.70 -17.16 -3.23
C ARG A 120 -6.64 -18.22 -3.58
N LEU A 121 -5.79 -17.92 -4.57
CA LEU A 121 -4.70 -18.81 -4.97
C LEU A 121 -3.54 -18.77 -3.99
N GLU A 122 -3.44 -17.72 -3.16
CA GLU A 122 -2.33 -17.63 -2.24
C GLU A 122 -2.31 -18.79 -1.24
N GLY A 123 -1.14 -19.38 -1.05
CA GLY A 123 -0.94 -20.59 -0.27
C GLY A 123 -1.43 -21.87 -0.94
N GLN A 124 -2.07 -21.80 -2.10
CA GLN A 124 -2.52 -22.98 -2.84
C GLN A 124 -1.41 -23.58 -3.68
N SER A 125 -1.48 -24.90 -3.86
CA SER A 125 -0.71 -25.63 -4.87
C SER A 125 -1.43 -25.52 -6.20
N CYS A 126 -0.76 -24.97 -7.21
CA CYS A 126 -1.31 -24.75 -8.53
C CYS A 126 -0.46 -25.42 -9.62
N ARG A 127 -1.10 -25.81 -10.71
CA ARG A 127 -0.45 -26.27 -11.93
C ARG A 127 -0.32 -25.10 -12.87
N LEU A 128 0.92 -24.71 -13.18
CA LEU A 128 1.22 -23.73 -14.21
C LEU A 128 1.42 -24.42 -15.56
N ALA A 129 0.62 -24.06 -16.55
CA ALA A 129 0.78 -24.47 -17.94
C ALA A 129 0.59 -23.28 -18.88
N GLY A 130 1.18 -23.32 -20.07
CA GLY A 130 1.04 -22.26 -21.08
C GLY A 130 1.77 -20.97 -20.73
N MET A 131 2.89 -21.05 -20.00
CA MET A 131 3.70 -19.90 -19.60
C MET A 131 4.81 -19.59 -20.62
N LYS A 132 5.14 -18.31 -20.78
CA LYS A 132 6.31 -17.82 -21.54
C LYS A 132 7.22 -17.01 -20.64
N VAL A 133 8.53 -17.20 -20.78
CA VAL A 133 9.53 -16.38 -20.09
C VAL A 133 9.60 -14.99 -20.73
N LEU A 134 9.34 -13.96 -19.93
CA LEU A 134 9.57 -12.57 -20.31
C LEU A 134 11.01 -12.17 -20.05
N GLN A 135 11.53 -12.48 -18.86
CA GLN A 135 12.90 -12.15 -18.48
C GLN A 135 13.40 -13.01 -17.33
N LYS A 136 14.73 -13.11 -17.23
CA LYS A 136 15.42 -13.63 -16.04
C LYS A 136 15.77 -12.43 -15.14
N ALA A 137 15.06 -12.29 -14.02
CA ALA A 137 15.30 -11.26 -13.04
C ALA A 137 16.48 -11.62 -12.12
N ILE A 138 17.28 -10.62 -11.76
CA ILE A 138 18.45 -10.77 -10.88
C ILE A 138 18.44 -9.70 -9.80
N ARG A 139 19.04 -10.02 -8.65
CA ARG A 139 18.99 -9.19 -7.43
C ARG A 139 19.33 -7.71 -7.66
N GLY A 140 20.36 -7.42 -8.46
CA GLY A 140 20.82 -6.04 -8.71
C GLY A 140 19.86 -5.17 -9.54
N ARG A 141 18.98 -5.76 -10.35
CA ARG A 141 18.06 -5.00 -11.24
C ARG A 141 16.63 -4.95 -10.72
N THR A 142 16.24 -5.92 -9.89
CA THR A 142 14.87 -6.05 -9.38
C THR A 142 14.89 -6.23 -7.87
N ALA A 143 15.59 -5.33 -7.16
CA ALA A 143 15.81 -5.42 -5.71
C ALA A 143 14.49 -5.61 -4.92
N GLY A 144 13.40 -4.95 -5.35
CA GLY A 144 12.09 -5.10 -4.72
C GLY A 144 11.47 -6.50 -4.82
N LEU A 145 11.76 -7.28 -5.87
CA LEU A 145 11.34 -8.68 -5.97
C LEU A 145 12.16 -9.56 -5.03
N PHE A 146 13.48 -9.36 -5.00
CA PHE A 146 14.36 -10.18 -4.17
C PHE A 146 14.21 -9.87 -2.68
N SER A 147 13.88 -8.64 -2.28
CA SER A 147 13.54 -8.35 -0.88
C SER A 147 12.29 -9.09 -0.41
N LEU A 148 11.37 -9.43 -1.32
CA LEU A 148 10.21 -10.29 -1.03
C LEU A 148 10.59 -11.77 -0.99
N ILE A 149 11.47 -12.23 -1.87
CA ILE A 149 11.99 -13.60 -1.81
C ILE A 149 12.79 -13.83 -0.53
N ASP A 150 13.55 -12.83 -0.09
CA ASP A 150 14.36 -12.89 1.14
C ASP A 150 13.48 -13.08 2.40
N THR A 151 12.22 -12.64 2.42
CA THR A 151 11.31 -12.93 3.55
C THR A 151 10.67 -14.31 3.51
N LEU A 152 10.76 -14.99 2.37
CA LEU A 152 10.24 -16.34 2.12
C LEU A 152 11.34 -17.40 2.17
N TRP A 153 12.54 -17.01 2.59
CA TRP A 153 13.72 -17.86 2.57
C TRP A 153 14.43 -17.87 3.93
N PRO A 154 14.92 -19.04 4.41
CA PRO A 154 14.74 -20.37 3.84
C PRO A 154 13.33 -20.94 4.06
N PRO A 155 12.85 -21.87 3.22
CA PRO A 155 11.58 -22.55 3.44
C PRO A 155 11.58 -23.36 4.73
N VAL A 156 10.45 -23.40 5.43
CA VAL A 156 10.29 -24.15 6.68
C VAL A 156 10.32 -25.67 6.43
N VAL A 157 9.86 -26.09 5.26
CA VAL A 157 9.85 -27.50 4.82
C VAL A 157 11.09 -27.79 3.97
N PRO A 158 11.75 -28.94 4.13
CA PRO A 158 12.86 -29.35 3.28
C PRO A 158 12.47 -29.39 1.80
N LEU A 159 13.34 -28.81 0.95
CA LEU A 159 13.18 -28.83 -0.50
C LEU A 159 13.54 -30.20 -1.08
N LYS A 160 12.97 -30.55 -2.24
CA LYS A 160 13.41 -31.73 -2.99
C LYS A 160 14.87 -31.55 -3.42
N ALA A 161 15.70 -32.58 -3.22
CA ALA A 161 17.09 -32.57 -3.67
C ALA A 161 17.14 -32.90 -5.18
N PRO A 162 17.93 -32.17 -5.99
CA PRO A 162 18.19 -32.55 -7.38
C PRO A 162 19.03 -33.84 -7.42
N GLY A 163 18.41 -34.95 -7.88
CA GLY A 163 19.09 -36.21 -8.17
C GLY A 163 18.70 -37.38 -7.24
N HIS A 164 18.42 -38.54 -7.85
CA HIS A 164 18.33 -39.82 -7.13
C HIS A 164 19.73 -40.19 -6.61
N GLY A 165 19.97 -40.06 -5.29
CA GLY A 165 21.23 -40.51 -4.70
C GLY A 165 21.40 -40.07 -3.26
N GLN A 166 21.50 -41.05 -2.38
CA GLN A 166 21.73 -40.90 -0.94
C GLN A 166 23.05 -40.17 -0.62
N ALA A 167 22.98 -39.32 0.41
CA ALA A 167 24.05 -38.70 1.20
C ALA A 167 24.75 -37.43 0.66
N CYS A 168 24.42 -36.29 1.29
CA CYS A 168 25.39 -35.53 2.08
C CYS A 168 24.62 -34.67 3.11
N GLU A 169 24.66 -35.07 4.39
CA GLU A 169 24.37 -34.15 5.49
C GLU A 169 25.54 -33.18 5.64
N GLU A 170 25.56 -32.14 4.81
CA GLU A 170 26.25 -30.91 5.16
C GLU A 170 25.18 -29.88 5.47
N ALA A 171 25.13 -29.48 6.74
CA ALA A 171 24.28 -28.42 7.28
C ALA A 171 24.70 -27.04 6.72
N ASN A 172 24.68 -26.89 5.40
CA ASN A 172 24.76 -25.60 4.75
C ASN A 172 23.33 -25.10 4.62
N THR A 173 22.98 -24.07 5.39
CA THR A 173 21.74 -23.33 5.18
C THR A 173 21.63 -23.00 3.70
N PRO A 174 20.53 -23.39 3.02
CA PRO A 174 20.45 -23.27 1.58
C PRO A 174 20.54 -21.77 1.23
N LEU A 175 21.38 -21.43 0.24
CA LEU A 175 21.60 -20.04 -0.15
C LEU A 175 20.33 -19.48 -0.83
N PRO A 176 19.98 -18.21 -0.60
CA PRO A 176 18.82 -17.61 -1.24
C PRO A 176 18.96 -17.63 -2.78
N PRO A 177 17.83 -17.76 -3.51
CA PRO A 177 17.82 -17.78 -4.96
C PRO A 177 18.52 -16.55 -5.56
N ARG A 178 19.43 -16.77 -6.52
CA ARG A 178 20.20 -15.68 -7.16
C ARG A 178 19.46 -15.02 -8.32
N PHE A 179 18.46 -15.70 -8.87
CA PHE A 179 17.64 -15.24 -9.97
C PHE A 179 16.20 -15.77 -9.83
N CYS A 180 15.27 -15.14 -10.54
CA CYS A 180 13.86 -15.51 -10.59
C CYS A 180 13.39 -15.32 -12.04
N TYR A 181 12.57 -16.23 -12.58
CA TYR A 181 12.00 -16.05 -13.91
C TYR A 181 10.71 -15.24 -13.83
N VAL A 182 10.61 -14.19 -14.64
CA VAL A 182 9.36 -13.47 -14.85
C VAL A 182 8.64 -14.11 -16.03
N LEU A 183 7.43 -14.58 -15.79
CA LEU A 183 6.63 -15.37 -16.71
C LEU A 183 5.36 -14.61 -17.08
N THR A 184 4.80 -14.89 -18.24
CA THR A 184 3.46 -14.43 -18.64
C THR A 184 2.64 -15.59 -19.14
N ALA A 185 1.34 -15.58 -18.84
CA ALA A 185 0.40 -16.59 -19.28
C ALA A 185 -0.03 -16.35 -20.74
N HIS A 186 -0.17 -17.43 -21.53
CA HIS A 186 -0.76 -17.32 -22.86
C HIS A 186 -2.25 -16.95 -22.75
N PRO A 187 -2.77 -15.98 -23.53
CA PRO A 187 -4.17 -15.55 -23.42
C PRO A 187 -5.22 -16.66 -23.57
N THR A 188 -4.89 -17.74 -24.31
CA THR A 188 -5.83 -18.84 -24.60
C THR A 188 -5.42 -20.18 -23.98
N LEU A 189 -4.14 -20.34 -23.63
CA LEU A 189 -3.57 -21.63 -23.20
C LEU A 189 -2.96 -21.55 -21.79
N GLY A 190 -2.79 -20.34 -21.25
CA GLY A 190 -2.29 -20.11 -19.92
C GLY A 190 -3.34 -20.55 -18.91
N GLN A 191 -3.00 -21.55 -18.11
CA GLN A 191 -3.88 -22.09 -17.08
C GLN A 191 -3.12 -22.15 -15.75
N ILE A 192 -3.82 -21.73 -14.70
CA ILE A 192 -3.39 -21.82 -13.31
C ILE A 192 -4.50 -22.58 -12.59
N ASP A 193 -4.35 -23.90 -12.53
CA ASP A 193 -5.37 -24.78 -11.95
C ASP A 193 -4.94 -25.22 -10.54
N ILE A 194 -5.83 -25.12 -9.56
CA ILE A 194 -5.56 -25.61 -8.21
C ILE A 194 -5.45 -27.15 -8.26
N ILE A 195 -4.35 -27.71 -7.74
CA ILE A 195 -4.08 -29.15 -7.76
C ILE A 195 -4.70 -29.84 -6.54
N GLU A 196 -4.76 -29.17 -5.39
CA GLU A 196 -5.32 -29.69 -4.13
C GLU A 196 -5.95 -28.55 -3.30
N ASP A 197 -7.01 -28.85 -2.54
CA ASP A 197 -7.79 -27.88 -1.74
C ASP A 197 -7.24 -27.47 -0.34
N PRO A 198 -6.24 -28.14 0.30
CA PRO A 198 -5.63 -27.61 1.52
C PRO A 198 -4.42 -26.70 1.23
N VAL A 199 -4.19 -25.71 2.11
CA VAL A 199 -3.01 -24.82 2.06
C VAL A 199 -1.72 -25.65 2.05
N SER A 200 -0.84 -25.36 1.10
CA SER A 200 0.40 -26.10 0.92
C SER A 200 1.35 -25.92 2.10
N LYS A 201 2.03 -26.99 2.52
CA LYS A 201 3.03 -26.93 3.60
C LYS A 201 4.27 -26.09 3.23
N LEU A 202 4.52 -25.90 1.94
CA LEU A 202 5.61 -25.05 1.45
C LEU A 202 5.26 -23.55 1.54
N TYR A 203 3.97 -23.21 1.67
CA TYR A 203 3.54 -21.84 1.79
C TYR A 203 4.07 -21.21 3.08
N GLN A 204 4.69 -20.04 2.96
CA GLN A 204 5.16 -19.27 4.10
C GLN A 204 4.27 -18.03 4.29
N PRO A 205 3.30 -18.05 5.22
CA PRO A 205 2.43 -16.91 5.46
C PRO A 205 3.24 -15.71 5.98
N PRO A 206 2.81 -14.47 5.71
CA PRO A 206 3.42 -13.30 6.33
C PRO A 206 3.27 -13.40 7.85
N ALA A 207 4.37 -13.22 8.58
CA ALA A 207 4.36 -13.15 10.03
C ALA A 207 4.15 -11.68 10.44
N PRO A 208 2.98 -11.29 10.98
CA PRO A 208 2.75 -9.92 11.37
C PRO A 208 3.51 -9.62 12.66
N CYS A 209 4.28 -8.54 12.67
CA CYS A 209 5.03 -8.02 13.81
C CYS A 209 4.40 -6.72 14.33
N SER A 210 4.73 -6.35 15.57
CA SER A 210 4.28 -5.07 16.13
C SER A 210 5.08 -3.90 15.57
N LEU A 211 4.51 -2.69 15.59
CA LEU A 211 5.24 -1.49 15.17
C LEU A 211 6.47 -1.24 16.05
N ARG A 212 6.40 -1.58 17.34
CA ARG A 212 7.55 -1.51 18.25
C ARG A 212 8.67 -2.48 17.84
N GLU A 213 8.35 -3.73 17.53
CA GLU A 213 9.33 -4.70 17.02
C GLU A 213 9.98 -4.19 15.74
N ILE A 214 9.19 -3.63 14.82
CA ILE A 214 9.71 -3.08 13.57
C ILE A 214 10.73 -1.98 13.84
N LEU A 215 10.48 -1.08 14.79
CA LEU A 215 11.44 -0.02 15.11
C LEU A 215 12.74 -0.54 15.73
N GLN A 216 12.69 -1.67 16.43
CA GLN A 216 13.84 -2.28 17.10
C GLN A 216 14.78 -3.03 16.16
N THR A 217 14.25 -3.64 15.10
CA THR A 217 15.09 -4.29 14.09
C THR A 217 15.97 -3.23 13.40
N GLY A 218 17.18 -3.53 12.94
CA GLY A 218 18.12 -2.53 12.41
C GLY A 218 18.19 -2.43 10.88
N ASP A 219 17.42 -3.25 10.17
CA ASP A 219 17.82 -3.66 8.82
C ASP A 219 17.13 -2.83 7.72
N LEU A 220 17.95 -2.07 6.98
CA LEU A 220 17.54 -1.34 5.77
C LEU A 220 17.09 -2.31 4.67
N GLY A 221 16.00 -1.98 3.98
CA GLY A 221 15.51 -2.73 2.83
C GLY A 221 14.81 -4.06 3.20
N THR A 222 14.58 -4.31 4.48
CA THR A 222 13.78 -5.45 4.94
C THR A 222 12.31 -5.19 4.73
N ARG A 223 11.57 -6.26 4.43
CA ARG A 223 10.11 -6.23 4.38
C ARG A 223 9.55 -6.66 5.71
N CYS A 224 8.48 -5.99 6.12
CA CYS A 224 7.75 -6.28 7.34
C CYS A 224 6.26 -6.35 7.04
N SER A 225 5.56 -7.18 7.80
CA SER A 225 4.10 -7.22 7.77
C SER A 225 3.56 -6.83 9.13
N PHE A 226 2.53 -6.01 9.20
CA PHE A 226 2.00 -5.52 10.46
C PHE A 226 0.54 -5.07 10.33
N TYR A 227 -0.18 -5.10 11.44
CA TYR A 227 -1.48 -4.45 11.54
C TYR A 227 -1.30 -3.09 12.18
N ALA A 228 -1.92 -2.07 11.60
CA ALA A 228 -1.91 -0.75 12.21
C ALA A 228 -3.21 0.01 11.94
N ARG A 229 -3.57 0.86 12.90
CA ARG A 229 -4.68 1.80 12.81
C ARG A 229 -4.20 3.09 12.16
N VAL A 230 -4.85 3.50 11.08
CA VAL A 230 -4.66 4.81 10.46
C VAL A 230 -5.45 5.84 11.26
N ILE A 231 -4.74 6.86 11.75
CA ILE A 231 -5.30 7.91 12.61
C ILE A 231 -5.31 9.28 11.92
N TYR A 232 -4.51 9.42 10.87
CA TYR A 232 -4.48 10.59 10.01
C TYR A 232 -4.04 10.18 8.62
N GLN A 233 -4.67 10.80 7.62
CA GLN A 233 -4.29 10.67 6.22
C GLN A 233 -4.11 12.07 5.67
N ARG A 234 -2.96 12.34 5.06
CA ARG A 234 -2.76 13.57 4.33
C ARG A 234 -3.53 13.48 2.99
N PRO A 235 -4.53 14.34 2.74
CA PRO A 235 -5.24 14.32 1.47
C PRO A 235 -4.29 14.66 0.34
N LEU A 236 -4.37 13.93 -0.78
CA LEU A 236 -3.59 14.23 -1.98
C LEU A 236 -3.87 15.66 -2.41
N LEU A 237 -2.83 16.49 -2.54
CA LEU A 237 -2.92 17.67 -3.39
C LEU A 237 -3.12 17.16 -4.81
N SER A 238 -4.35 17.22 -5.30
CA SER A 238 -4.66 17.12 -6.73
C SER A 238 -4.04 18.33 -7.43
N SER A 239 -2.73 18.31 -7.61
CA SER A 239 -2.08 19.09 -8.67
C SER A 239 -2.76 18.68 -9.97
N MET A 240 -3.32 19.65 -10.70
CA MET A 240 -4.01 19.47 -11.98
C MET A 240 -3.08 19.04 -13.12
N LEU A 241 -1.99 18.34 -12.81
CA LEU A 241 -1.04 17.79 -13.77
C LEU A 241 -0.73 16.37 -13.32
N LEU A 242 -1.00 15.44 -14.23
CA LEU A 242 -0.76 14.01 -14.16
C LEU A 242 0.61 13.69 -13.49
N GLU A 243 0.66 12.59 -12.72
CA GLU A 243 1.86 11.75 -12.46
C GLU A 243 2.56 11.68 -11.07
N GLN A 244 1.99 12.11 -9.94
CA GLN A 244 2.53 11.62 -8.65
C GLN A 244 1.49 11.53 -7.52
N ARG A 245 1.05 10.30 -7.22
CA ARG A 245 0.13 9.99 -6.11
C ARG A 245 0.92 9.32 -4.99
N GLU A 246 1.51 10.12 -4.12
CA GLU A 246 2.02 9.64 -2.84
C GLU A 246 1.00 9.98 -1.74
N ILE A 247 0.65 8.99 -0.92
CA ILE A 247 -0.26 9.16 0.22
C ILE A 247 0.55 8.98 1.50
N TRP A 248 0.48 9.95 2.40
CA TRP A 248 1.05 9.84 3.73
C TRP A 248 -0.01 9.40 4.71
N LEU A 249 0.16 8.20 5.26
CA LEU A 249 -0.67 7.66 6.33
C LEU A 249 0.09 7.78 7.64
N THR A 250 -0.55 8.29 8.69
CA THR A 250 -0.02 8.15 10.04
C THR A 250 -0.72 7.00 10.71
N VAL A 251 0.07 6.06 11.23
CA VAL A 251 -0.41 4.82 11.81
C VAL A 251 0.06 4.64 13.25
N THR A 252 -0.69 3.85 14.01
CA THR A 252 -0.33 3.42 15.37
C THR A 252 -0.84 2.01 15.64
N ASP A 253 -0.30 1.35 16.65
CA ASP A 253 -0.82 0.10 17.19
C ASP A 253 -0.88 0.14 18.72
N VAL A 254 -1.30 -0.97 19.34
CA VAL A 254 -1.36 -1.11 20.79
C VAL A 254 0.02 -0.99 21.44
N THR A 255 1.08 -1.43 20.77
CA THR A 255 2.44 -1.47 21.34
C THR A 255 3.10 -0.09 21.42
N LEU A 256 2.77 0.83 20.50
CA LEU A 256 3.19 2.23 20.58
C LEU A 256 2.33 3.04 21.55
N GLN A 257 1.06 2.67 21.75
CA GLN A 257 0.14 3.37 22.65
C GLN A 257 0.17 2.85 24.10
N ALA A 258 0.81 1.69 24.34
CA ALA A 258 0.97 1.13 25.67
C ALA A 258 1.72 2.09 26.61
N GLN A 259 1.24 2.18 27.85
CA GLN A 259 1.82 2.99 28.91
C GLN A 259 2.99 2.21 29.53
N ASP A 260 4.18 2.32 28.96
CA ASP A 260 5.40 1.93 29.68
C ASP A 260 5.73 3.01 30.72
N GLU A 261 6.01 2.60 31.95
CA GLU A 261 6.47 3.45 33.06
C GLU A 261 7.88 4.02 32.83
N SER A 262 8.56 3.60 31.76
CA SER A 262 9.81 4.20 31.29
C SER A 262 9.53 5.10 30.09
N PRO A 263 10.26 6.21 29.89
CA PRO A 263 10.22 6.97 28.65
C PRO A 263 10.86 6.11 27.56
N SER A 264 10.12 5.12 27.07
CA SER A 264 10.51 4.35 25.92
C SER A 264 10.65 5.36 24.79
N GLY A 265 11.88 5.63 24.32
CA GLY A 265 12.18 6.60 23.27
C GLY A 265 11.60 6.25 21.89
N PHE A 266 10.58 5.39 21.86
CA PHE A 266 9.81 5.06 20.67
C PHE A 266 8.72 6.10 20.45
N PRO A 267 8.50 6.52 19.19
CA PRO A 267 7.39 7.38 18.84
C PRO A 267 6.05 6.67 19.08
N ARG A 268 5.02 7.45 19.43
CA ARG A 268 3.63 6.99 19.58
C ARG A 268 2.96 6.68 18.25
N THR A 269 3.45 7.29 17.18
CA THR A 269 2.87 7.15 15.84
C THR A 269 3.96 7.05 14.79
N LEU A 270 3.66 6.42 13.65
CA LEU A 270 4.62 6.25 12.56
C LEU A 270 4.05 6.73 11.22
N PRO A 271 4.84 7.46 10.42
CA PRO A 271 4.47 7.77 9.05
C PRO A 271 4.72 6.58 8.14
N VAL A 272 3.74 6.27 7.29
CA VAL A 272 3.82 5.29 6.21
C VAL A 272 3.62 6.02 4.88
N CYS A 273 4.61 5.89 3.99
CA CYS A 273 4.55 6.43 2.64
C CYS A 273 3.94 5.40 1.70
N VAL A 274 2.76 5.67 1.14
CA VAL A 274 2.20 4.88 0.05
C VAL A 274 2.61 5.52 -1.26
N THR A 275 3.54 4.88 -1.96
CA THR A 275 4.08 5.39 -3.24
C THR A 275 3.13 5.09 -4.41
N SER A 276 3.34 5.78 -5.54
CA SER A 276 2.61 5.52 -6.79
C SER A 276 2.80 4.09 -7.34
N SER A 277 3.83 3.39 -6.88
CA SER A 277 4.13 1.99 -7.25
C SER A 277 3.31 0.95 -6.47
N CYS A 278 2.65 1.37 -5.37
CA CYS A 278 1.77 0.54 -4.58
C CYS A 278 0.33 0.66 -5.10
N VAL A 279 -0.18 -0.42 -5.67
CA VAL A 279 -1.55 -0.46 -6.18
C VAL A 279 -2.51 -0.76 -5.02
N LEU A 280 -3.42 0.16 -4.72
CA LEU A 280 -4.44 0.00 -3.69
C LEU A 280 -5.72 -0.61 -4.27
N GLY A 281 -6.27 -1.59 -3.55
CA GLY A 281 -7.59 -2.16 -3.88
C GLY A 281 -8.71 -1.16 -3.63
N GLN A 282 -9.82 -1.33 -4.35
CA GLN A 282 -11.01 -0.47 -4.23
C GLN A 282 -11.54 -0.44 -2.78
N GLU A 283 -11.58 -1.59 -2.11
CA GLU A 283 -11.98 -1.72 -0.69
C GLU A 283 -11.11 -0.83 0.23
N VAL A 284 -9.81 -0.75 -0.02
CA VAL A 284 -8.89 0.08 0.79
C VAL A 284 -9.13 1.55 0.51
N LEU A 285 -9.32 1.92 -0.76
CA LEU A 285 -9.61 3.30 -1.17
C LEU A 285 -10.92 3.80 -0.57
N GLU A 286 -11.95 2.96 -0.56
CA GLU A 286 -13.26 3.28 0.03
C GLU A 286 -13.16 3.48 1.54
N GLU A 287 -12.39 2.65 2.24
CA GLU A 287 -12.17 2.79 3.69
C GLU A 287 -11.31 4.00 4.03
N LEU A 288 -10.25 4.28 3.26
CA LEU A 288 -9.46 5.50 3.39
C LEU A 288 -10.30 6.77 3.12
N ALA A 289 -11.33 6.70 2.29
CA ALA A 289 -12.22 7.83 2.01
C ALA A 289 -13.17 8.16 3.17
N LYS A 290 -13.36 7.24 4.13
CA LYS A 290 -14.22 7.46 5.29
C LYS A 290 -13.52 8.31 6.35
N ALA A 291 -14.27 9.24 6.96
CA ALA A 291 -13.78 10.10 8.03
C ALA A 291 -13.78 9.42 9.42
N ALA A 292 -13.41 8.15 9.48
CA ALA A 292 -13.34 7.35 10.71
C ALA A 292 -11.95 6.69 10.83
N PRO A 293 -11.54 6.27 12.04
CA PRO A 293 -10.33 5.46 12.18
C PRO A 293 -10.57 4.07 11.62
N HIS A 294 -9.62 3.58 10.81
CA HIS A 294 -9.67 2.23 10.26
C HIS A 294 -8.33 1.54 10.51
N SER A 295 -8.38 0.21 10.67
CA SER A 295 -7.20 -0.63 10.76
C SER A 295 -6.98 -1.32 9.43
N PHE A 296 -5.72 -1.42 9.00
CA PHE A 296 -5.32 -2.17 7.82
C PHE A 296 -4.25 -3.17 8.18
N PHE A 297 -4.18 -4.23 7.38
CA PHE A 297 -3.02 -5.10 7.32
C PHE A 297 -2.08 -4.59 6.23
N PHE A 298 -0.89 -4.16 6.65
CA PHE A 298 0.20 -3.76 5.77
C PHE A 298 1.08 -4.97 5.56
N ARG A 299 0.98 -5.58 4.39
CA ARG A 299 1.70 -6.80 4.09
C ARG A 299 2.92 -6.52 3.23
N ASP A 300 4.05 -7.05 3.67
CA ASP A 300 5.33 -7.00 2.96
C ASP A 300 5.78 -5.54 2.66
N ALA A 301 5.45 -4.59 3.53
CA ALA A 301 5.88 -3.20 3.42
C ALA A 301 7.39 -3.07 3.61
N LEU A 302 8.02 -2.16 2.86
CA LEU A 302 9.46 -1.93 2.94
C LEU A 302 9.78 -1.00 4.10
N ARG A 303 10.89 -1.30 4.76
CA ARG A 303 11.52 -0.37 5.68
C ARG A 303 12.74 0.26 5.04
N ASP A 304 12.71 1.58 4.89
CA ASP A 304 13.78 2.35 4.28
C ASP A 304 14.13 3.55 5.16
N GLN A 305 15.40 3.65 5.58
CA GLN A 305 15.92 4.73 6.44
C GLN A 305 15.05 5.02 7.68
N GLY A 306 14.53 3.97 8.32
CA GLY A 306 13.65 4.09 9.48
C GLY A 306 12.20 4.47 9.17
N ARG A 307 11.84 4.62 7.89
CA ARG A 307 10.50 4.93 7.41
C ARG A 307 9.84 3.70 6.83
N LEU A 308 8.52 3.62 6.96
CA LEU A 308 7.71 2.56 6.35
C LEU A 308 7.24 3.03 4.98
N VAL A 309 7.46 2.20 3.97
CA VAL A 309 7.17 2.51 2.57
C VAL A 309 6.36 1.37 1.97
N CYS A 310 5.15 1.68 1.55
CA CYS A 310 4.33 0.82 0.72
C CYS A 310 4.66 1.12 -0.74
N GLY A 311 5.36 0.18 -1.38
CA GLY A 311 5.79 0.26 -2.76
C GLY A 311 5.39 -0.96 -3.57
N GLU A 312 6.14 -1.25 -4.62
CA GLU A 312 5.93 -2.45 -5.44
C GLU A 312 5.86 -3.72 -4.57
N ARG A 313 4.86 -4.56 -4.84
CA ARG A 313 4.65 -5.85 -4.14
C ARG A 313 4.36 -5.70 -2.65
N THR A 314 3.95 -4.52 -2.19
CA THR A 314 3.27 -4.35 -0.89
C THR A 314 1.77 -4.54 -1.12
N VAL A 315 1.07 -5.17 -0.18
CA VAL A 315 -0.40 -5.31 -0.24
C VAL A 315 -1.01 -4.66 0.99
N LEU A 316 -1.92 -3.74 0.78
CA LEU A 316 -2.80 -3.23 1.84
C LEU A 316 -4.13 -3.98 1.72
N SER A 317 -4.60 -4.53 2.83
CA SER A 317 -5.90 -5.18 2.91
C SER A 317 -6.61 -4.82 4.21
N LEU A 318 -7.92 -5.02 4.22
CA LEU A 318 -8.68 -5.00 5.45
C LEU A 318 -8.27 -6.16 6.35
N PRO A 319 -8.29 -6.00 7.69
CA PRO A 319 -8.10 -7.10 8.62
C PRO A 319 -9.19 -8.15 8.35
N GLU A 320 -8.80 -9.40 8.13
CA GLU A 320 -9.78 -10.47 8.02
C GLU A 320 -10.53 -10.62 9.35
N PRO A 321 -11.86 -10.81 9.33
CA PRO A 321 -12.62 -11.13 10.53
C PRO A 321 -12.18 -12.52 11.00
N VAL A 322 -11.36 -12.56 12.05
CA VAL A 322 -10.86 -13.81 12.63
C VAL A 322 -12.05 -14.56 13.24
N LEU A 323 -12.50 -15.63 12.57
CA LEU A 323 -13.55 -16.53 13.05
C LEU A 323 -13.02 -17.60 14.04
N ASP A 324 -11.74 -17.55 14.39
CA ASP A 324 -11.11 -18.58 15.23
C ASP A 324 -10.68 -18.05 16.60
N VAL A 325 -11.28 -18.64 17.64
CA VAL A 325 -11.16 -18.25 19.06
C VAL A 325 -9.85 -18.75 19.69
N ALA A 326 -8.96 -19.39 18.92
CA ALA A 326 -7.75 -20.06 19.43
C ALA A 326 -6.44 -19.24 19.38
N LEU A 327 -6.43 -18.02 18.83
CA LEU A 327 -5.31 -17.08 18.97
C LEU A 327 -5.77 -15.85 19.73
N GLY A 328 -5.84 -15.97 21.06
CA GLY A 328 -6.01 -14.82 21.93
C GLY A 328 -4.98 -13.74 21.59
N THR A 329 -5.41 -12.48 21.63
CA THR A 329 -4.56 -11.28 21.69
C THR A 329 -4.06 -10.65 20.37
N ARG A 330 -4.92 -10.39 19.38
CA ARG A 330 -4.63 -9.32 18.39
C ARG A 330 -5.86 -8.48 18.03
N SER A 331 -6.59 -8.00 19.04
CA SER A 331 -7.51 -6.88 18.77
C SER A 331 -6.67 -5.67 18.34
N CYS A 332 -6.93 -5.14 17.15
CA CYS A 332 -6.40 -3.84 16.73
C CYS A 332 -7.09 -2.68 17.46
N GLU A 333 -7.72 -2.97 18.61
CA GLU A 333 -8.42 -2.02 19.44
C GLU A 333 -7.42 -1.35 20.37
N LEU A 334 -7.35 -0.03 20.27
CA LEU A 334 -6.47 0.75 21.12
C LEU A 334 -7.02 0.80 22.55
N PRO A 335 -6.14 0.83 23.56
CA PRO A 335 -6.53 0.83 24.98
C PRO A 335 -7.20 2.14 25.44
N GLY A 336 -7.27 3.16 24.57
CA GLY A 336 -7.87 4.46 24.86
C GLY A 336 -7.74 5.41 23.66
N PRO A 337 -8.02 6.71 23.86
CA PRO A 337 -7.77 7.75 22.86
C PRO A 337 -6.30 7.74 22.41
N VAL A 338 -6.08 8.04 21.13
CA VAL A 338 -4.75 8.09 20.55
C VAL A 338 -3.96 9.22 21.21
N ARG A 339 -2.74 8.91 21.66
CA ARG A 339 -1.79 9.89 22.20
C ARG A 339 -0.75 10.20 21.15
N LEU A 340 -0.43 11.48 21.00
CA LEU A 340 0.64 11.97 20.13
C LEU A 340 1.87 12.33 20.95
N ASP A 341 3.04 12.25 20.31
CA ASP A 341 4.28 12.79 20.88
C ASP A 341 4.22 14.32 20.91
N GLY A 342 4.80 14.91 21.95
CA GLY A 342 5.04 16.34 21.98
C GLY A 342 6.09 16.75 20.95
N LEU A 343 5.98 17.96 20.43
CA LEU A 343 6.99 18.49 19.52
C LEU A 343 8.37 18.59 20.20
N ASP A 344 9.37 17.93 19.61
CA ASP A 344 10.72 17.83 20.18
C ASP A 344 11.82 17.91 19.11
N SER A 345 13.06 17.62 19.51
CA SER A 345 14.23 17.67 18.63
C SER A 345 14.31 16.52 17.60
N VAL A 346 13.66 15.38 17.88
CA VAL A 346 13.69 14.20 17.00
C VAL A 346 12.50 14.15 16.04
N THR A 347 11.53 15.04 16.22
CA THR A 347 10.37 15.19 15.34
C THR A 347 10.80 15.43 13.88
N GLN A 348 10.25 14.63 12.96
CA GLN A 348 10.59 14.64 11.53
C GLN A 348 9.46 15.18 10.65
N VAL A 349 9.80 15.55 9.41
CA VAL A 349 8.83 15.93 8.38
C VAL A 349 7.91 14.74 8.07
N ASN A 350 6.62 15.03 7.87
CA ASN A 350 5.55 14.06 7.66
C ASN A 350 5.12 13.26 8.89
N CYS A 351 5.61 13.59 10.08
CA CYS A 351 5.05 13.10 11.33
C CYS A 351 3.90 13.99 11.81
N ILE A 352 3.12 13.48 12.76
CA ILE A 352 2.17 14.27 13.53
C ILE A 352 2.66 14.39 14.98
N CYS A 353 2.35 15.51 15.61
CA CYS A 353 2.75 15.80 16.99
C CYS A 353 1.69 16.67 17.67
N SER A 354 1.76 16.75 19.00
CA SER A 354 0.97 17.69 19.79
C SER A 354 1.82 18.92 20.13
N VAL A 355 1.24 20.10 19.94
CA VAL A 355 1.91 21.39 20.16
C VAL A 355 1.09 22.27 21.09
N GLN A 356 1.78 22.91 22.02
CA GLN A 356 1.25 23.98 22.86
C GLN A 356 2.23 25.16 22.83
N GLY A 357 1.70 26.38 22.91
CA GLY A 357 2.52 27.58 22.99
C GLY A 357 1.72 28.86 23.06
N THR A 358 2.44 29.98 23.05
CA THR A 358 1.86 31.32 23.08
C THR A 358 2.08 32.00 21.73
N VAL A 359 1.06 32.65 21.19
CA VAL A 359 1.17 33.40 19.94
C VAL A 359 2.09 34.60 20.13
N VAL A 360 3.19 34.66 19.39
CA VAL A 360 4.15 35.77 19.43
C VAL A 360 4.08 36.68 18.21
N ALA A 361 3.57 36.16 17.08
CA ALA A 361 3.35 36.94 15.87
C ALA A 361 2.28 36.27 14.99
N VAL A 362 1.75 37.03 14.03
CA VAL A 362 0.81 36.58 13.01
C VAL A 362 1.43 36.83 11.64
N ASP A 363 1.30 35.88 10.70
CA ASP A 363 1.67 36.12 9.31
C ASP A 363 0.53 36.87 8.60
N GLU A 364 0.55 38.19 8.72
CA GLU A 364 -0.43 39.10 8.12
C GLU A 364 -0.49 38.98 6.59
N SER A 365 0.62 38.63 5.93
CA SER A 365 0.67 38.51 4.48
C SER A 365 -0.19 37.36 3.94
N THR A 366 -0.46 36.37 4.80
CA THR A 366 -1.32 35.21 4.49
C THR A 366 -2.66 35.26 5.20
N ALA A 367 -2.91 36.27 6.04
CA ALA A 367 -4.14 36.39 6.80
C ALA A 367 -5.25 36.98 5.92
N PHE A 368 -6.32 36.23 5.70
CA PHE A 368 -7.48 36.72 4.96
C PHE A 368 -8.76 36.00 5.38
N SER A 369 -9.89 36.67 5.18
CA SER A 369 -11.22 36.12 5.41
C SER A 369 -12.08 36.28 4.17
N TRP A 370 -12.97 35.33 3.93
CA TRP A 370 -13.87 35.36 2.78
C TRP A 370 -15.25 34.80 3.13
N PRO A 371 -16.32 35.33 2.50
CA PRO A 371 -17.67 34.84 2.70
C PRO A 371 -17.87 33.47 2.05
N VAL A 372 -18.69 32.63 2.66
CA VAL A 372 -19.15 31.34 2.15
C VAL A 372 -20.65 31.21 2.35
N CYS A 373 -21.29 30.35 1.55
CA CYS A 373 -22.69 30.03 1.73
C CYS A 373 -22.91 29.42 3.13
N ASP A 374 -23.82 30.01 3.89
CA ASP A 374 -24.24 29.58 5.23
C ASP A 374 -24.88 28.19 5.24
N ARG A 375 -25.50 27.78 4.13
CA ARG A 375 -26.16 26.47 4.01
C ARG A 375 -25.25 25.34 3.55
N CYS A 376 -24.50 25.56 2.47
CA CYS A 376 -23.71 24.49 1.83
C CYS A 376 -22.19 24.65 2.01
N GLY A 377 -21.73 25.77 2.57
CA GLY A 377 -20.31 26.05 2.78
C GLY A 377 -19.53 26.35 1.50
N SER A 378 -20.20 26.48 0.35
CA SER A 378 -19.56 26.82 -0.92
C SER A 378 -18.92 28.21 -0.88
N GLN A 379 -17.78 28.33 -1.56
CA GLN A 379 -17.05 29.57 -1.76
C GLN A 379 -17.46 30.28 -3.06
N ARG A 380 -18.33 29.65 -3.88
CA ARG A 380 -18.81 30.20 -5.15
C ARG A 380 -20.02 31.10 -4.93
N LEU A 381 -19.76 32.23 -4.28
CA LEU A 381 -20.74 33.28 -4.08
C LEU A 381 -20.60 34.34 -5.18
N GLU A 382 -21.69 34.63 -5.86
CA GLU A 382 -21.79 35.66 -6.89
C GLU A 382 -22.56 36.85 -6.32
N GLN A 383 -22.19 38.07 -6.72
CA GLN A 383 -22.95 39.27 -6.40
C GLN A 383 -23.80 39.62 -7.62
N SER A 384 -25.11 39.80 -7.43
CA SER A 384 -25.95 40.32 -8.51
C SER A 384 -25.64 41.81 -8.72
N PRO A 385 -25.48 42.28 -9.97
CA PRO A 385 -25.27 43.70 -10.26
C PRO A 385 -26.42 44.58 -9.73
N GLU A 386 -27.63 44.02 -9.65
CA GLU A 386 -28.86 44.71 -9.26
C GLU A 386 -29.05 44.85 -7.73
N ASP A 387 -28.37 44.05 -6.91
CA ASP A 387 -28.44 44.13 -5.42
C ASP A 387 -27.11 44.57 -4.78
N SER A 388 -26.26 45.28 -5.53
CA SER A 388 -25.00 45.86 -5.05
C SER A 388 -25.18 46.69 -3.77
N ASP A 389 -26.31 47.40 -3.65
CA ASP A 389 -26.67 48.22 -2.49
C ASP A 389 -27.21 47.41 -1.29
N ARG A 390 -27.55 46.12 -1.50
CA ARG A 390 -28.18 45.23 -0.51
C ARG A 390 -27.23 44.19 0.08
N GLY A 391 -26.00 44.07 -0.44
CA GLY A 391 -24.96 43.17 0.07
C GLY A 391 -25.32 41.67 -0.01
N ALA A 392 -26.31 41.31 -0.83
CA ALA A 392 -26.80 39.94 -0.95
C ALA A 392 -25.95 39.13 -1.95
N PHE A 393 -25.59 37.91 -1.57
CA PHE A 393 -24.88 36.98 -2.46
C PHE A 393 -25.85 35.95 -3.03
N SER A 394 -25.55 35.38 -4.18
CA SER A 394 -26.18 34.15 -4.68
C SER A 394 -25.13 33.03 -4.66
N CYS A 395 -25.50 31.85 -4.16
CA CYS A 395 -24.63 30.67 -4.17
C CYS A 395 -24.83 29.89 -5.48
N ALA A 396 -23.76 29.70 -6.27
CA ALA A 396 -23.82 28.96 -7.52
C ALA A 396 -24.17 27.47 -7.34
N ASP A 397 -23.73 26.85 -6.23
CA ASP A 397 -23.87 25.41 -6.03
C ASP A 397 -25.25 24.99 -5.50
N CYS A 398 -25.93 25.86 -4.74
CA CYS A 398 -27.27 25.58 -4.19
C CYS A 398 -28.37 26.55 -4.69
N SER A 399 -27.99 27.43 -5.62
CA SER A 399 -28.86 28.39 -6.32
C SER A 399 -29.76 29.23 -5.38
N ARG A 400 -29.23 29.58 -4.20
CA ARG A 400 -29.95 30.35 -3.18
C ARG A 400 -29.34 31.73 -3.00
N VAL A 401 -30.20 32.70 -2.71
CA VAL A 401 -29.80 33.99 -2.16
C VAL A 401 -29.31 33.79 -0.72
N VAL A 402 -28.11 34.24 -0.44
CA VAL A 402 -27.41 34.20 0.84
C VAL A 402 -27.42 35.63 1.39
N THR A 403 -28.26 35.85 2.40
CA THR A 403 -28.40 37.15 3.08
C THR A 403 -27.46 37.29 4.29
N SER A 404 -26.97 36.18 4.84
CA SER A 404 -26.04 36.15 5.96
C SER A 404 -24.92 35.13 5.69
N PRO A 405 -23.91 35.47 4.87
CA PRO A 405 -22.85 34.52 4.55
C PRO A 405 -22.06 34.12 5.80
N GLY A 406 -21.67 32.85 5.85
CA GLY A 406 -20.68 32.40 6.83
C GLY A 406 -19.31 33.00 6.51
N LEU A 407 -18.45 33.20 7.50
CA LEU A 407 -17.10 33.73 7.29
C LEU A 407 -16.06 32.63 7.54
N ARG A 408 -15.28 32.29 6.50
CA ARG A 408 -14.07 31.45 6.62
C ARG A 408 -12.82 32.32 6.66
N ARG A 409 -11.76 31.78 7.28
CA ARG A 409 -10.54 32.51 7.57
C ARG A 409 -9.30 31.67 7.29
N HIS A 410 -8.25 32.25 6.79
CA HIS A 410 -6.92 31.67 6.77
C HIS A 410 -6.06 32.46 7.73
N LEU A 411 -5.39 31.77 8.66
CA LEU A 411 -4.50 32.40 9.62
C LEU A 411 -3.33 31.49 9.89
N GLN A 412 -2.14 32.08 9.81
CA GLN A 412 -0.91 31.43 10.26
C GLN A 412 -0.31 32.25 11.39
N VAL A 413 0.09 31.56 12.45
CA VAL A 413 0.63 32.19 13.66
C VAL A 413 2.01 31.64 13.96
N PHE A 414 2.82 32.45 14.61
CA PHE A 414 4.11 32.04 15.16
C PHE A 414 3.94 31.81 16.65
N LEU A 415 4.35 30.63 17.12
CA LEU A 415 4.25 30.22 18.51
C LEU A 415 5.62 30.25 19.18
N ALA A 416 5.68 30.84 20.37
CA ALA A 416 6.71 30.51 21.35
C ALA A 416 6.35 29.17 21.97
N CYS A 417 7.09 28.13 21.59
CA CYS A 417 6.89 26.77 22.09
C CYS A 417 7.92 26.45 23.17
N PRO A 418 7.52 26.20 24.44
CA PRO A 418 8.45 25.89 25.52
C PRO A 418 9.28 24.63 25.25
N ALA A 419 8.73 23.65 24.53
CA ALA A 419 9.44 22.42 24.17
C ALA A 419 10.58 22.67 23.16
N ARG A 420 10.50 23.75 22.37
CA ARG A 420 11.52 24.14 21.39
C ARG A 420 11.79 25.65 21.46
N PRO A 421 12.44 26.16 22.53
CA PRO A 421 12.55 27.59 22.80
C PRO A 421 13.42 28.35 21.78
N GLN A 422 14.31 27.64 21.09
CA GLN A 422 15.22 28.21 20.07
C GLN A 422 14.68 28.10 18.64
N CYS A 423 13.47 27.57 18.46
CA CYS A 423 12.87 27.34 17.15
C CYS A 423 11.66 28.25 16.98
N THR A 424 11.52 28.84 15.79
CA THR A 424 10.28 29.51 15.40
C THR A 424 9.27 28.46 14.94
N VAL A 425 8.13 28.35 15.62
CA VAL A 425 7.09 27.39 15.24
C VAL A 425 5.97 28.13 14.51
N ARG A 426 5.87 27.94 13.20
CA ARG A 426 4.82 28.53 12.35
C ARG A 426 3.69 27.54 12.17
N VAL A 427 2.48 27.87 12.60
CA VAL A 427 1.31 26.98 12.55
C VAL A 427 0.21 27.57 11.69
N LYS A 428 -0.23 26.82 10.68
CA LYS A 428 -1.47 27.08 9.94
C LYS A 428 -2.65 26.49 10.72
N LEU A 429 -3.57 27.35 11.15
CA LEU A 429 -4.67 26.97 12.05
C LEU A 429 -5.94 26.52 11.30
N MET A 430 -6.73 25.67 11.96
CA MET A 430 -8.07 25.28 11.56
C MET A 430 -9.12 26.34 11.91
N GLN A 431 -10.29 26.30 11.25
CA GLN A 431 -11.35 27.30 11.44
C GLN A 431 -11.79 27.44 12.91
N SER A 432 -11.86 26.33 13.66
CA SER A 432 -12.22 26.29 15.07
C SER A 432 -11.23 27.07 15.94
N SER A 433 -9.94 26.80 15.78
CA SER A 433 -8.87 27.47 16.52
C SER A 433 -8.74 28.94 16.14
N ILE A 434 -8.92 29.27 14.84
CA ILE A 434 -9.00 30.67 14.40
C ILE A 434 -10.16 31.40 15.07
N ALA A 435 -11.37 30.80 15.08
CA ALA A 435 -12.54 31.41 15.71
C ALA A 435 -12.34 31.62 17.22
N SER A 436 -11.69 30.67 17.91
CA SER A 436 -11.38 30.78 19.33
C SER A 436 -10.42 31.95 19.62
N ILE A 437 -9.33 32.04 18.86
CA ILE A 437 -8.31 33.08 19.02
C ILE A 437 -8.87 34.46 18.68
N LEU A 438 -9.66 34.57 17.62
CA LEU A 438 -10.20 35.84 17.14
C LEU A 438 -11.47 36.28 17.87
N ARG A 439 -12.05 35.46 18.76
CA ARG A 439 -13.29 35.75 19.48
C ARG A 439 -13.31 37.12 20.17
N PHE A 440 -12.15 37.58 20.64
CA PHE A 440 -11.99 38.87 21.33
C PHE A 440 -11.04 39.82 20.61
N ALA A 441 -10.81 39.62 19.30
CA ALA A 441 -9.89 40.44 18.52
C ALA A 441 -10.60 41.28 17.45
N ALA A 442 -11.93 41.26 17.39
CA ALA A 442 -12.70 42.05 16.43
C ALA A 442 -12.60 43.54 16.77
N GLY A 443 -12.14 44.33 15.79
CA GLY A 443 -12.07 45.79 15.87
C GLY A 443 -13.43 46.44 15.55
N GLU A 444 -13.52 47.75 15.81
CA GLU A 444 -14.71 48.55 15.54
C GLU A 444 -15.02 48.68 14.03
N ASP A 445 -13.99 48.52 13.19
CA ASP A 445 -14.05 48.57 11.73
C ASP A 445 -14.46 47.23 11.08
N GLY A 446 -14.76 46.21 11.89
CA GLY A 446 -15.03 44.84 11.42
C GLY A 446 -13.79 44.03 11.05
N GLY A 447 -12.58 44.61 11.22
CA GLY A 447 -11.30 43.94 11.08
C GLY A 447 -10.88 43.17 12.33
N TYR A 448 -9.67 42.60 12.30
CA TYR A 448 -9.06 41.94 13.46
C TYR A 448 -7.78 42.66 13.87
N GLU A 449 -7.65 42.96 15.16
CA GLU A 449 -6.44 43.59 15.70
C GLU A 449 -5.39 42.53 16.08
N VAL A 450 -4.23 42.59 15.44
CA VAL A 450 -3.12 41.64 15.67
C VAL A 450 -2.63 41.68 17.12
N ASN A 451 -2.56 42.87 17.73
CA ASN A 451 -2.14 43.04 19.13
C ASN A 451 -3.07 42.30 20.10
N SER A 452 -4.35 42.15 19.74
CA SER A 452 -5.35 41.40 20.51
C SER A 452 -5.21 39.88 20.35
N VAL A 453 -4.34 39.41 19.45
CA VAL A 453 -4.01 38.00 19.22
C VAL A 453 -2.67 37.61 19.86
N ILE A 454 -1.70 38.51 19.87
CA ILE A 454 -0.40 38.30 20.50
C ILE A 454 -0.57 38.05 22.01
N GLY A 455 0.20 37.12 22.55
CA GLY A 455 0.14 36.72 23.96
C GLY A 455 -0.95 35.69 24.28
N LYS A 456 -1.83 35.34 23.33
CA LYS A 456 -2.81 34.28 23.54
C LYS A 456 -2.16 32.91 23.56
N GLU A 457 -2.53 32.10 24.54
CA GLU A 457 -2.17 30.69 24.58
C GLU A 457 -3.04 29.92 23.59
N VAL A 458 -2.41 29.10 22.75
CA VAL A 458 -3.11 28.07 22.01
C VAL A 458 -3.09 26.80 22.85
N GLY A 459 -4.24 26.13 22.95
CA GLY A 459 -4.35 24.85 23.63
C GLY A 459 -3.54 23.75 22.92
N TRP A 460 -3.73 22.50 23.32
CA TRP A 460 -3.09 21.37 22.65
C TRP A 460 -3.61 21.23 21.23
N LEU A 461 -2.77 21.58 20.25
CA LEU A 461 -3.04 21.43 18.84
C LEU A 461 -2.45 20.12 18.33
N ASN A 462 -3.25 19.34 17.62
CA ASN A 462 -2.75 18.23 16.82
C ASN A 462 -2.20 18.81 15.51
N CYS A 463 -0.91 18.61 15.25
CA CYS A 463 -0.21 19.24 14.14
C CYS A 463 0.51 18.23 13.26
N PHE A 464 0.37 18.38 11.95
CA PHE A 464 1.20 17.72 10.94
C PHE A 464 2.43 18.57 10.63
N VAL A 465 3.60 17.93 10.61
CA VAL A 465 4.88 18.58 10.34
C VAL A 465 5.11 18.70 8.83
N GLN A 466 4.88 19.89 8.28
CA GLN A 466 5.02 20.16 6.85
C GLN A 466 6.47 20.39 6.43
N SER A 467 7.24 21.11 7.24
CA SER A 467 8.62 21.49 6.89
C SER A 467 9.47 21.74 8.13
N ILE A 468 10.77 21.48 7.99
CA ILE A 468 11.79 21.78 8.99
C ILE A 468 12.91 22.49 8.23
N THR A 469 13.18 23.74 8.58
CA THR A 469 14.32 24.50 8.06
C THR A 469 15.33 24.71 9.18
N THR A 470 16.61 24.48 8.88
CA THR A 470 17.71 24.59 9.86
C THR A 470 18.58 25.83 9.67
N HIS A 471 18.45 26.53 8.53
CA HIS A 471 19.23 27.73 8.19
C HIS A 471 18.35 28.78 7.50
N PRO A 472 18.52 30.09 7.78
CA PRO A 472 19.46 30.71 8.72
C PRO A 472 19.02 30.65 10.19
N THR A 473 17.72 30.50 10.49
CA THR A 473 17.16 30.24 11.81
C THR A 473 16.29 28.99 11.77
N SER A 474 16.29 28.20 12.86
CA SER A 474 15.50 26.97 12.90
C SER A 474 14.01 27.30 12.91
N CYS A 475 13.27 26.90 11.87
CA CYS A 475 11.84 27.13 11.75
C CYS A 475 11.11 25.82 11.42
N LEU A 476 9.96 25.63 12.07
CA LEU A 476 9.09 24.47 11.91
C LEU A 476 7.77 24.94 11.33
N GLY A 477 7.45 24.47 10.12
CA GLY A 477 6.16 24.71 9.48
C GLY A 477 5.20 23.58 9.82
N LEU A 478 4.13 23.91 10.52
CA LEU A 478 3.09 22.98 10.99
C LEU A 478 1.72 23.36 10.44
N GLU A 479 0.87 22.35 10.29
CA GLU A 479 -0.54 22.52 9.96
C GLU A 479 -1.39 21.81 11.01
N GLU A 480 -2.33 22.54 11.60
CA GLU A 480 -3.31 21.98 12.52
C GLU A 480 -4.24 21.01 11.78
N ILE A 481 -4.44 19.84 12.37
CA ILE A 481 -5.19 18.73 11.79
C ILE A 481 -6.20 18.17 12.79
N GLU A 482 -7.27 17.59 12.26
CA GLU A 482 -8.24 16.80 13.01
C GLU A 482 -7.87 15.32 12.85
N LEU A 483 -7.79 14.56 13.94
CA LEU A 483 -7.54 13.12 13.86
C LEU A 483 -8.82 12.40 13.45
N LEU A 484 -8.67 11.27 12.76
CA LEU A 484 -9.79 10.40 12.44
C LEU A 484 -10.43 9.92 13.76
N GLY A 485 -11.74 10.13 13.92
CA GLY A 485 -12.53 9.67 15.07
C GLY A 485 -12.84 10.69 16.17
N GLU A 486 -12.29 11.91 16.14
CA GLU A 486 -12.54 12.92 17.18
C GLU A 486 -13.94 13.58 17.12
N ARG A 487 -14.72 13.39 16.04
CA ARG A 487 -16.06 13.98 15.88
C ARG A 487 -17.17 13.35 16.74
N ALA A 488 -16.94 12.19 17.35
CA ALA A 488 -18.00 11.47 18.04
C ALA A 488 -18.40 12.09 19.41
N SER A 489 -17.61 13.01 19.96
CA SER A 489 -17.83 13.54 21.32
C SER A 489 -18.38 14.97 21.41
N SER A 490 -18.63 15.67 20.30
CA SER A 490 -19.09 17.08 20.33
C SER A 490 -20.55 17.29 19.88
N GLY A 491 -21.38 16.25 19.91
CA GLY A 491 -22.80 16.36 19.57
C GLY A 491 -23.66 15.61 20.57
N THR A 492 -24.09 16.29 21.65
CA THR A 492 -25.45 16.30 22.22
C THR A 492 -25.41 17.06 23.55
N THR A 493 -25.57 18.38 23.49
CA THR A 493 -26.06 19.15 24.65
C THR A 493 -27.20 20.04 24.18
N GLY A 494 -28.40 19.78 24.68
CA GLY A 494 -29.51 20.72 24.58
C GLY A 494 -30.86 20.11 24.20
N SER A 495 -31.48 19.35 25.11
CA SER A 495 -32.94 19.31 25.19
C SER A 495 -33.36 20.23 26.33
N PRO A 496 -34.16 21.28 26.10
CA PRO A 496 -34.73 22.06 27.19
C PRO A 496 -35.95 21.32 27.75
N GLY A 497 -35.92 20.99 29.04
CA GLY A 497 -37.09 20.53 29.77
C GLY A 497 -38.13 21.65 29.83
N ARG A 498 -39.37 21.33 29.47
CA ARG A 498 -40.56 22.12 29.80
C ARG A 498 -41.13 21.62 31.12
N LEU A 499 -41.41 22.55 32.03
CA LEU A 499 -42.57 22.45 32.92
C LEU A 499 -43.85 22.65 32.11
#